data_AF-A0A2M8K9Q1-F1
#
_entry.id   AF-A0A2M8K9Q1-F1
#
_cell.length_a   1.000
_cell.length_b   1.000
_cell.length_c   1.000
_cell.angle_alpha   90.00
_cell.angle_beta   90.00
_cell.angle_gamma   90.00
#
_symmetry.space_group_name_H-M   'P 1'
#
loop_
_entity.id
_entity.type
_entity.pdbx_description
1 polymer ?
#
loop_
_entity_poly.entity_id
_entity_poly.type
_entity_poly.pdbx_seq_one_letter_code
_entity_poly.pdbx_strand_id
1 'polypeptide(L)'
;MESTIDDSIKNLAESPIAIEADAPESSSSTRQRASKSLEPMTKEEQLIAINQIIKSLLLDEMTQGAALRELRVGVLGIRQDAYTKLCGVSRKTLSEIENDKGNYTAEIINKVFKPFEIKVGLVPTSSQLLAAILTN
;
A
#
# COMPACT_ATOMS: atom_id res chain seq x y z
N MET A 1 40.06 42.31 -36.90
CA MET A 1 38.77 42.90 -37.38
C MET A 1 37.68 42.26 -36.54
N GLU A 2 37.61 42.53 -35.24
CA GLU A 2 37.66 43.83 -34.51
C GLU A 2 36.44 44.73 -34.77
N SER A 3 35.50 44.70 -33.80
CA SER A 3 34.72 45.82 -33.27
C SER A 3 33.74 45.23 -32.22
N THR A 4 34.09 45.11 -30.94
CA THR A 4 34.33 46.18 -29.95
C THR A 4 33.09 47.03 -29.67
N ILE A 5 32.38 46.68 -28.58
CA ILE A 5 31.59 47.55 -27.71
C ILE A 5 31.87 46.95 -26.31
N ASP A 6 32.94 47.36 -25.64
CA ASP A 6 33.14 48.61 -24.88
C ASP A 6 32.27 48.71 -23.61
N ASP A 7 32.93 49.17 -22.56
CA ASP A 7 32.68 48.82 -21.17
C ASP A 7 32.24 50.05 -20.34
N SER A 8 31.53 49.78 -19.25
CA SER A 8 31.58 50.60 -18.02
C SER A 8 31.24 52.11 -18.06
N ILE A 9 30.00 52.45 -17.66
CA ILE A 9 29.75 53.46 -16.61
C ILE A 9 28.90 52.76 -15.53
N LYS A 10 29.48 52.12 -14.50
CA LYS A 10 30.21 52.64 -13.31
C LYS A 10 29.28 53.01 -12.14
N ASN A 11 29.34 52.17 -11.10
CA ASN A 11 28.58 52.18 -9.84
C ASN A 11 28.64 53.47 -9.00
N LEU A 12 27.58 53.69 -8.22
CA LEU A 12 27.44 54.07 -6.79
C LEU A 12 26.05 54.75 -6.64
N ALA A 13 25.18 54.45 -5.68
CA ALA A 13 25.14 53.46 -4.59
C ALA A 13 23.62 53.13 -4.32
N GLU A 14 23.16 52.39 -3.31
CA GLU A 14 23.78 51.89 -2.07
C GLU A 14 23.08 50.59 -1.58
N SER A 15 22.87 50.41 -0.27
CA SER A 15 22.08 49.37 0.41
C SER A 15 21.56 49.98 1.75
N PRO A 16 20.81 49.28 2.63
CA PRO A 16 20.13 47.98 2.52
C PRO A 16 18.64 48.01 2.97
N ILE A 17 17.84 47.02 2.57
CA ILE A 17 16.75 46.52 3.44
C ILE A 17 16.81 45.00 3.44
N ALA A 18 17.13 44.43 4.59
CA ALA A 18 16.96 43.01 4.86
C ALA A 18 15.49 42.72 5.19
N ILE A 19 14.94 41.66 4.62
CA ILE A 19 13.76 40.99 5.17
C ILE A 19 14.12 39.50 5.18
N GLU A 20 14.12 38.93 6.38
CA GLU A 20 14.60 37.58 6.65
C GLU A 20 13.66 36.52 6.02
N ALA A 21 14.27 35.45 5.52
CA ALA A 21 13.53 34.26 5.13
C ALA A 21 13.20 33.46 6.40
N ASP A 22 12.05 33.74 7.00
CA ASP A 22 11.47 32.87 8.04
C ASP A 22 10.53 31.85 7.40
N ALA A 23 10.77 30.59 7.74
CA ALA A 23 9.84 29.50 7.49
C ALA A 23 9.46 28.91 8.84
N PRO A 24 8.16 28.73 9.07
CA PRO A 24 7.77 27.46 9.68
C PRO A 24 6.70 26.70 8.89
N GLU A 25 6.94 25.40 8.85
CA GLU A 25 6.00 24.37 8.47
C GLU A 25 4.69 24.46 9.28
N SER A 26 3.54 24.27 8.63
CA SER A 26 2.47 23.41 9.18
C SER A 26 1.36 23.16 8.15
N SER A 27 1.68 22.52 7.03
CA SER A 27 0.65 21.84 6.24
C SER A 27 0.17 20.63 7.04
N SER A 28 -0.83 20.87 7.90
CA SER A 28 -1.47 19.85 8.74
C SER A 28 -2.22 18.86 7.84
N SER A 29 -1.47 17.90 7.29
CA SER A 29 -2.02 16.74 6.61
C SER A 29 -3.03 16.10 7.56
N THR A 30 -4.31 16.27 7.23
CA THR A 30 -5.43 15.68 7.95
C THR A 30 -5.26 14.17 7.89
N ARG A 31 -4.57 13.61 8.88
CA ARG A 31 -4.55 12.17 9.14
C ARG A 31 -5.97 11.80 9.52
N GLN A 32 -6.75 11.48 8.49
CA GLN A 32 -8.11 11.01 8.61
C GLN A 32 -8.05 9.77 9.50
N ARG A 33 -8.42 9.96 10.77
CA ARG A 33 -8.29 8.92 11.78
C ARG A 33 -9.12 7.73 11.30
N ALA A 34 -8.58 6.53 11.42
CA ALA A 34 -9.30 5.28 11.18
C ALA A 34 -10.30 5.05 12.32
N SER A 35 -11.29 5.94 12.45
CA SER A 35 -12.37 5.93 13.40
C SER A 35 -13.69 5.69 12.67
N LYS A 36 -13.75 4.56 11.93
CA LYS A 36 -15.00 4.02 11.38
C LYS A 36 -15.00 2.50 11.23
N SER A 37 -14.42 1.80 12.21
CA SER A 37 -14.92 0.50 12.67
C SER A 37 -14.45 0.30 14.11
N LEU A 38 -15.36 0.44 15.08
CA LEU A 38 -15.08 0.20 16.51
C LEU A 38 -15.64 -1.15 16.97
N GLU A 39 -16.62 -1.70 16.25
CA GLU A 39 -17.13 -3.03 16.51
C GLU A 39 -16.24 -4.08 15.82
N PRO A 40 -15.74 -5.09 16.55
CA PRO A 40 -15.04 -6.20 15.93
C PRO A 40 -16.05 -7.02 15.10
N MET A 41 -15.73 -7.26 13.84
CA MET A 41 -16.59 -8.03 12.94
C MET A 41 -16.96 -9.39 13.54
N THR A 42 -18.23 -9.77 13.42
CA THR A 42 -18.71 -11.11 13.75
C THR A 42 -18.07 -12.16 12.84
N LYS A 43 -18.09 -13.43 13.25
CA LYS A 43 -17.54 -14.53 12.44
C LYS A 43 -18.20 -14.65 11.06
N GLU A 44 -19.49 -14.34 10.97
CA GLU A 44 -20.26 -14.38 9.72
C GLU A 44 -19.85 -13.24 8.78
N GLU A 45 -19.75 -12.01 9.29
CA GLU A 45 -19.24 -10.87 8.52
C GLU A 45 -17.79 -11.10 8.05
N GLN A 46 -16.94 -11.68 8.91
CA GLN A 46 -15.56 -12.04 8.54
C GLN A 46 -15.54 -13.03 7.38
N LEU A 47 -16.36 -14.08 7.42
CA LEU A 47 -16.46 -15.09 6.35
C LEU A 47 -16.96 -14.46 5.04
N ILE A 48 -17.96 -13.58 5.11
CA ILE A 48 -18.47 -12.84 3.94
C ILE A 48 -17.36 -11.97 3.32
N ALA A 49 -16.63 -11.20 4.13
CA ALA A 49 -15.54 -10.36 3.65
C ALA A 49 -14.36 -11.16 3.08
N ILE A 50 -13.97 -12.27 3.71
CA ILE A 50 -12.95 -13.21 3.20
C ILE A 50 -13.37 -13.73 1.82
N ASN A 51 -14.61 -14.19 1.67
CA ASN A 51 -15.13 -14.70 0.40
C ASN A 51 -15.16 -13.63 -0.70
N GLN A 52 -15.51 -12.38 -0.37
CA GLN A 52 -15.46 -11.25 -1.30
C GLN A 52 -14.02 -10.95 -1.75
N ILE A 53 -13.07 -10.91 -0.81
CA ILE A 53 -11.64 -10.69 -1.09
C ILE A 53 -11.08 -11.80 -1.99
N ILE A 54 -11.37 -13.06 -1.69
CA ILE A 54 -10.97 -14.21 -2.52
C ILE A 54 -11.55 -14.10 -3.92
N LYS A 55 -12.84 -13.74 -4.06
CA LYS A 55 -13.48 -13.58 -5.36
C LYS A 55 -12.81 -12.49 -6.21
N SER A 56 -12.54 -11.32 -5.65
CA SER A 56 -11.87 -10.23 -6.38
C SER A 56 -10.41 -10.55 -6.71
N LEU A 57 -9.70 -11.29 -5.86
CA LEU A 57 -8.36 -11.82 -6.19
C LEU A 57 -8.41 -12.83 -7.34
N LEU A 58 -9.41 -13.71 -7.35
CA LEU A 58 -9.61 -14.72 -8.40
C LEU A 58 -10.04 -14.14 -9.76
N LEU A 59 -10.68 -12.97 -9.76
CA LEU A 59 -11.13 -12.28 -10.98
C LEU A 59 -10.14 -11.23 -11.51
N ASP A 60 -8.91 -11.19 -10.96
CA ASP A 60 -7.88 -10.16 -11.22
C ASP A 60 -8.36 -8.71 -10.94
N GLU A 61 -9.39 -8.52 -10.12
CA GLU A 61 -9.88 -7.22 -9.66
C GLU A 61 -9.00 -6.62 -8.55
N MET A 62 -8.20 -7.46 -7.88
CA MET A 62 -7.36 -7.09 -6.74
C MET A 62 -6.04 -7.88 -6.75
N THR A 63 -4.94 -7.20 -6.44
CA THR A 63 -3.61 -7.84 -6.33
C THR A 63 -3.49 -8.73 -5.08
N GLN A 64 -2.53 -9.66 -5.10
CA GLN A 64 -2.25 -10.52 -3.95
C GLN A 64 -1.83 -9.70 -2.70
N GLY A 65 -1.06 -8.62 -2.88
CA GLY A 65 -0.65 -7.73 -1.80
C GLY A 65 -1.81 -6.93 -1.21
N ALA A 66 -2.68 -6.37 -2.07
CA ALA A 66 -3.90 -5.70 -1.63
C ALA A 66 -4.83 -6.66 -0.89
N ALA A 67 -5.03 -7.89 -1.40
CA ALA A 67 -5.83 -8.92 -0.75
C ALA A 67 -5.32 -9.24 0.67
N LEU A 68 -4.01 -9.45 0.84
CA LEU A 68 -3.41 -9.69 2.15
C LEU A 68 -3.59 -8.50 3.11
N ARG A 69 -3.46 -7.27 2.59
CA ARG A 69 -3.63 -6.03 3.37
C ARG A 69 -5.08 -5.86 3.84
N GLU A 70 -6.07 -6.11 2.98
CA GLU A 70 -7.49 -6.02 3.35
C GLU A 70 -7.92 -7.15 4.29
N LEU A 71 -7.40 -8.37 4.12
CA LEU A 71 -7.59 -9.44 5.10
C LEU A 71 -6.99 -9.07 6.48
N ARG A 72 -5.79 -8.47 6.52
CA ARG A 72 -5.19 -8.04 7.81
C ARG A 72 -5.91 -6.85 8.44
N VAL A 73 -6.26 -5.82 7.66
CA VAL A 73 -6.79 -4.54 8.18
C VAL A 73 -8.31 -4.57 8.27
N GLY A 74 -8.99 -4.94 7.19
CA GLY A 74 -10.45 -4.99 7.12
C GLY A 74 -11.03 -6.12 7.98
N VAL A 75 -10.53 -7.35 7.80
CA VAL A 75 -11.11 -8.53 8.49
C VAL A 75 -10.61 -8.70 9.92
N LEU A 76 -9.29 -8.61 10.16
CA LEU A 76 -8.74 -8.81 11.51
C LEU A 76 -8.58 -7.52 12.33
N GLY A 77 -8.57 -6.33 11.71
CA GLY A 77 -8.36 -5.07 12.42
C GLY A 77 -6.95 -4.86 13.00
N ILE A 78 -5.96 -5.70 12.66
CA ILE A 78 -4.65 -5.70 13.35
C ILE A 78 -3.50 -5.04 12.58
N ARG A 79 -2.56 -4.47 13.34
CA ARG A 79 -1.32 -3.88 12.81
C ARG A 79 -0.34 -4.96 12.35
N GLN A 80 0.58 -4.59 11.45
CA GLN A 80 1.58 -5.51 10.86
C GLN A 80 2.44 -6.25 11.90
N ASP A 81 2.79 -5.66 13.05
CA ASP A 81 3.54 -6.37 14.11
C ASP A 81 2.74 -7.53 14.69
N ALA A 82 1.48 -7.29 15.04
CA ALA A 82 0.60 -8.35 15.52
C ALA A 82 0.46 -9.46 14.46
N TYR A 83 0.27 -9.09 13.19
CA TYR A 83 0.14 -10.05 12.10
C TYR A 83 1.41 -10.86 11.85
N THR A 84 2.61 -10.25 11.86
CA THR A 84 3.89 -10.97 11.67
C THR A 84 4.10 -12.08 12.71
N LYS A 85 3.56 -11.94 13.92
CA LYS A 85 3.61 -12.97 14.97
C LYS A 85 2.69 -14.16 14.68
N LEU A 86 1.61 -13.96 13.92
CA LEU A 86 0.67 -15.02 13.52
C LEU A 86 1.21 -15.85 12.35
N CYS A 87 1.79 -15.19 11.33
CA CYS A 87 2.27 -15.85 10.12
C CYS A 87 3.75 -16.24 10.14
N GLY A 88 4.55 -15.73 11.08
CA GLY A 88 5.95 -16.12 11.26
C GLY A 88 6.90 -15.59 10.17
N VAL A 89 6.62 -14.41 9.61
CA VAL A 89 7.49 -13.72 8.65
C VAL A 89 8.00 -12.39 9.19
N SER A 90 9.06 -11.82 8.60
CA SER A 90 9.56 -10.50 9.01
C SER A 90 8.59 -9.37 8.65
N ARG A 91 8.65 -8.24 9.38
CA ARG A 91 7.87 -7.04 9.03
C ARG A 91 8.22 -6.52 7.63
N LYS A 92 9.50 -6.58 7.24
CA LYS A 92 9.92 -6.19 5.89
C LYS A 92 9.25 -7.07 4.83
N THR A 93 9.28 -8.39 5.03
CA THR A 93 8.61 -9.38 4.17
C THR A 93 7.12 -9.10 4.02
N LEU A 94 6.41 -8.95 5.14
CA LEU A 94 4.97 -8.64 5.12
C LEU A 94 4.70 -7.31 4.38
N SER A 95 5.50 -6.28 4.66
CA SER A 95 5.33 -4.97 4.03
C SER A 95 5.64 -4.98 2.53
N GLU A 96 6.62 -5.76 2.07
CA GLU A 96 6.88 -5.88 0.63
C GLU A 96 5.75 -6.62 -0.07
N ILE A 97 5.27 -7.75 0.50
CA ILE A 97 4.11 -8.49 -0.05
C ILE A 97 2.88 -7.59 -0.11
N GLU A 98 2.53 -6.87 0.97
CA GLU A 98 1.38 -5.95 1.03
C GLU A 98 1.47 -4.73 0.09
N ASN A 99 2.63 -4.47 -0.51
CA ASN A 99 2.86 -3.40 -1.48
C ASN A 99 3.16 -3.95 -2.89
N ASP A 100 2.88 -5.24 -3.14
CA ASP A 100 3.16 -5.96 -4.39
C ASP A 100 4.63 -5.84 -4.85
N LYS A 101 5.55 -5.88 -3.88
CA LYS A 101 7.01 -5.80 -4.08
C LYS A 101 7.69 -7.11 -3.75
N GLY A 102 8.76 -7.39 -4.49
CA GLY A 102 9.56 -8.61 -4.34
C GLY A 102 8.92 -9.83 -5.02
N ASN A 103 9.73 -10.87 -5.22
CA ASN A 103 9.28 -12.15 -5.75
C ASN A 103 9.43 -13.20 -4.65
N TYR A 104 8.30 -13.60 -4.06
CA TYR A 104 8.25 -14.47 -2.88
C TYR A 104 7.82 -15.88 -3.24
N THR A 105 8.45 -16.89 -2.62
CA THR A 105 8.10 -18.29 -2.89
C THR A 105 6.68 -18.61 -2.41
N ALA A 106 6.05 -19.58 -3.06
CA ALA A 106 4.74 -20.11 -2.66
C ALA A 106 4.67 -20.51 -1.17
N GLU A 107 5.79 -20.94 -0.58
CA GLU A 107 5.87 -21.24 0.86
C GLU A 107 5.68 -19.98 1.74
N ILE A 108 6.34 -18.86 1.39
CA ILE A 108 6.19 -17.59 2.11
C ILE A 108 4.79 -17.02 1.92
N ILE A 109 4.24 -17.11 0.71
CA ILE A 109 2.85 -16.71 0.42
C ILE A 109 1.87 -17.55 1.26
N ASN A 110 2.02 -18.88 1.28
CA ASN A 110 1.20 -19.76 2.10
C ASN A 110 1.32 -19.47 3.60
N LYS A 111 2.51 -19.08 4.11
CA LYS A 111 2.67 -18.65 5.51
C LYS A 111 1.86 -17.40 5.83
N VAL A 112 1.89 -16.38 4.96
CA VAL A 112 1.13 -15.14 5.19
C VAL A 112 -0.37 -15.31 4.98
N PHE A 113 -0.84 -16.27 4.18
CA PHE A 113 -2.28 -16.52 4.02
C PHE A 113 -2.86 -17.57 4.98
N LYS A 114 -2.02 -18.39 5.64
CA LYS A 114 -2.43 -19.43 6.61
C LYS A 114 -3.47 -18.98 7.66
N PRO A 115 -3.45 -17.76 8.23
CA PRO A 115 -4.46 -17.34 9.22
C PRO A 115 -5.90 -17.32 8.69
N PHE A 116 -6.09 -17.34 7.37
CA PHE A 116 -7.40 -17.37 6.70
C PHE A 116 -7.70 -18.72 6.04
N GLU A 117 -6.91 -19.75 6.33
CA GLU A 117 -7.03 -21.12 5.81
C GLU A 117 -6.93 -21.25 4.26
N ILE A 118 -6.46 -20.20 3.58
CA ILE A 118 -6.22 -20.19 2.13
C ILE A 118 -4.74 -20.34 1.77
N LYS A 119 -4.49 -20.80 0.55
CA LYS A 119 -3.16 -21.10 -0.01
C LYS A 119 -3.11 -20.73 -1.49
N VAL A 120 -1.91 -20.46 -2.01
CA VAL A 120 -1.70 -20.24 -3.45
C VAL A 120 -1.91 -21.55 -4.23
N GLY A 121 -2.44 -21.44 -5.45
CA GLY A 121 -2.68 -22.54 -6.38
C GLY A 121 -2.74 -22.04 -7.82
N LEU A 122 -2.84 -22.98 -8.77
CA LEU A 122 -3.04 -22.64 -10.18
C LEU A 122 -4.52 -22.44 -10.47
N VAL A 123 -4.84 -21.39 -11.23
CA VAL A 123 -6.17 -21.07 -11.74
C VAL A 123 -6.09 -20.76 -13.24
N PRO A 124 -7.19 -20.84 -14.00
CA PRO A 124 -7.24 -20.34 -15.36
C PRO A 124 -6.89 -18.85 -15.42
N THR A 125 -6.09 -18.45 -16.42
CA THR A 125 -5.78 -17.03 -16.70
C THR A 125 -6.93 -16.28 -17.37
N SER A 126 -7.99 -16.98 -17.77
CA SER A 126 -9.25 -16.38 -18.21
C SER A 126 -10.24 -16.44 -17.05
N SER A 127 -10.67 -15.27 -16.58
CA SER A 127 -11.72 -15.14 -15.57
C SER A 127 -13.06 -15.73 -16.04
N GLN A 128 -13.33 -15.76 -17.36
CA GLN A 128 -14.49 -16.43 -17.94
C GLN A 128 -14.41 -17.96 -17.80
N LEU A 129 -13.24 -18.56 -18.07
CA LEU A 129 -13.03 -19.99 -17.88
C LEU A 129 -13.08 -20.38 -16.40
N LEU A 130 -12.50 -19.56 -15.52
CA LEU A 130 -12.60 -19.76 -14.07
C LEU A 130 -14.07 -19.71 -13.59
N ALA A 131 -14.83 -18.70 -14.02
CA ALA A 131 -16.26 -18.59 -13.70
C ALA A 131 -17.04 -19.83 -14.18
N ALA A 132 -16.82 -20.28 -15.41
CA ALA A 132 -17.48 -21.46 -15.97
C ALA A 132 -17.16 -22.76 -15.20
N ILE A 133 -15.95 -22.90 -14.64
CA ILE A 133 -15.58 -24.06 -13.82
C ILE A 133 -16.26 -24.01 -12.45
N LEU A 134 -16.51 -22.81 -11.89
CA LEU A 134 -17.12 -22.64 -10.56
C LEU A 134 -18.65 -22.66 -10.56
N THR A 135 -19.31 -22.66 -11.72
CA THR A 135 -20.77 -22.69 -11.87
C THR A 135 -21.35 -24.04 -12.30
N ASN A 136 -20.51 -25.07 -12.47
CA ASN A 136 -20.90 -26.45 -12.80
C ASN A 136 -20.78 -27.37 -11.57
#